data_AF-A0A351WI39-F1
#
_entry.id   AF-A0A351WI39-F1
#
_cell.length_a   1.000
_cell.length_b   1.000
_cell.length_c   1.000
_cell.angle_alpha   90.00
_cell.angle_beta   90.00
_cell.angle_gamma   90.00
#
_symmetry.space_group_name_H-M   'P 1'
#
loop_
_entity.id
_entity.type
_entity.pdbx_description
1 polymer ?
#
loop_
_entity_poly.entity_id
_entity_poly.type
_entity_poly.pdbx_seq_one_letter_code
_entity_poly.pdbx_strand_id
1 'polypeptide(L)'
;MNISNISPTSDAAARTESARQDEQLKQACRDFEGLFISIIMKEGMKPGMEQSEDAPTETGAGLQELAIEQVAYDLGSKGTLGLADTLYQQMRNFTGRNRDE
;
A
#
# COMPACT_ATOMS: atom_id res chain seq x y z
N MET A 1 12.99 -22.59 -44.58
CA MET A 1 13.55 -21.88 -43.41
C MET A 1 12.62 -20.72 -43.11
N ASN A 2 11.88 -20.76 -42.01
CA ASN A 2 10.98 -19.68 -41.62
C ASN A 2 11.76 -18.76 -40.67
N ILE A 3 12.10 -17.57 -41.16
CA ILE A 3 12.70 -16.51 -40.35
C ILE A 3 11.54 -15.80 -39.64
N SER A 4 11.28 -16.21 -38.40
CA SER A 4 10.31 -15.57 -37.53
C SER A 4 10.73 -14.11 -37.29
N ASN A 5 9.91 -13.20 -37.80
CA ASN A 5 9.98 -11.76 -37.57
C ASN A 5 9.70 -11.44 -36.08
N ILE A 6 10.72 -11.56 -35.24
CA ILE A 6 10.67 -11.11 -33.84
C ILE A 6 11.02 -9.62 -33.86
N SER A 7 10.01 -8.76 -34.02
CA SER A 7 10.18 -7.31 -33.90
C SER A 7 10.56 -6.96 -32.45
N PRO A 8 11.77 -6.41 -32.19
CA PRO A 8 12.28 -6.15 -30.83
C PRO A 8 11.51 -5.07 -30.06
N THR A 9 10.72 -4.25 -30.76
CA THR A 9 9.92 -3.16 -30.18
C THR A 9 8.69 -3.63 -29.40
N SER A 10 8.11 -4.79 -29.75
CA SER A 10 6.90 -5.31 -29.09
C SER A 10 7.22 -5.89 -27.70
N ASP A 11 8.32 -6.62 -27.60
CA ASP A 11 8.76 -7.28 -26.36
C ASP A 11 9.26 -6.25 -25.31
N ALA A 12 9.91 -5.18 -25.76
CA ALA A 12 10.34 -4.08 -24.88
C ALA A 12 9.16 -3.30 -24.28
N ALA A 13 8.11 -3.05 -25.06
CA ALA A 13 6.90 -2.37 -24.58
C ALA A 13 6.15 -3.21 -23.55
N ALA A 14 5.99 -4.52 -23.80
CA ALA A 14 5.33 -5.45 -22.88
C ALA A 14 6.08 -5.59 -21.54
N ARG A 15 7.42 -5.61 -21.56
CA ARG A 15 8.24 -5.63 -20.34
C ARG A 15 8.12 -4.34 -19.53
N THR A 16 8.07 -3.20 -20.20
CA THR A 16 7.92 -1.90 -19.55
C THR A 16 6.57 -1.79 -18.84
N GLU A 17 5.50 -2.22 -19.50
CA GLU A 17 4.16 -2.24 -18.91
C GLU A 17 4.07 -3.21 -17.73
N SER A 18 4.68 -4.40 -17.83
CA SER A 18 4.73 -5.35 -16.72
C SER A 18 5.50 -4.81 -15.51
N ALA A 19 6.59 -4.08 -15.72
CA ALA A 19 7.35 -3.46 -14.64
C ALA A 19 6.55 -2.36 -13.94
N ARG A 20 5.84 -1.54 -14.73
CA ARG A 20 4.97 -0.48 -14.20
C ARG A 20 3.82 -1.06 -13.36
N GLN A 21 3.17 -2.12 -13.82
CA GLN A 21 2.10 -2.79 -13.08
C GLN A 21 2.64 -3.41 -11.76
N ASP A 22 3.85 -3.95 -11.79
CA ASP A 22 4.51 -4.47 -10.60
C ASP A 22 4.79 -3.39 -9.55
N GLU A 23 5.28 -2.23 -10.00
CA GLU A 23 5.49 -1.06 -9.13
C GLU A 23 4.17 -0.53 -8.56
N GLN A 24 3.11 -0.46 -9.36
CA GLN A 24 1.79 -0.06 -8.88
C GLN A 24 1.24 -1.02 -7.84
N LEU A 25 1.45 -2.34 -8.01
CA LEU A 25 1.03 -3.33 -7.03
C LEU A 25 1.78 -3.14 -5.70
N LYS A 26 3.10 -2.93 -5.76
CA LYS A 26 3.92 -2.63 -4.57
C LYS A 26 3.42 -1.38 -3.85
N GLN A 27 3.14 -0.32 -4.62
CA GLN A 27 2.64 0.93 -4.06
C GLN A 27 1.28 0.74 -3.39
N ALA A 28 0.34 0.06 -4.04
CA ALA A 28 -0.97 -0.23 -3.48
C ALA A 28 -0.88 -1.02 -2.17
N CYS A 29 0.04 -2.00 -2.06
CA CYS A 29 0.27 -2.73 -0.83
C CYS A 29 0.83 -1.84 0.31
N ARG A 30 1.70 -0.88 0.00
CA ARG A 30 2.22 0.10 0.97
C ARG A 30 1.14 1.07 1.43
N ASP A 31 0.32 1.55 0.50
CA ASP A 31 -0.80 2.45 0.81
C ASP A 31 -1.81 1.74 1.71
N PHE A 32 -2.09 0.45 1.46
CA PHE A 32 -2.93 -0.37 2.32
C PHE A 32 -2.36 -0.52 3.73
N GLU A 33 -1.05 -0.81 3.87
CA GLU A 33 -0.41 -0.88 5.18
C GLU A 33 -0.51 0.47 5.92
N GLY A 34 -0.35 1.60 5.22
CA GLY A 34 -0.55 2.93 5.80
C GLY A 34 -1.97 3.15 6.31
N LEU A 35 -3.00 2.79 5.52
CA LEU A 35 -4.40 2.85 5.96
C LEU A 35 -4.65 1.98 7.19
N PHE A 36 -4.10 0.76 7.20
CA PHE A 36 -4.24 -0.16 8.32
C PHE A 36 -3.60 0.40 9.60
N ILE A 37 -2.41 0.99 9.51
CA ILE A 37 -1.73 1.65 10.63
C ILE A 37 -2.57 2.84 11.13
N SER A 38 -3.15 3.63 10.22
CA SER A 38 -4.03 4.76 10.58
C SER A 38 -5.21 4.27 11.41
N ILE A 39 -5.85 3.18 11.00
CA ILE A 39 -6.97 2.57 11.75
C ILE A 39 -6.49 2.13 13.14
N ILE A 40 -5.37 1.41 13.24
CA ILE A 40 -4.84 0.96 14.54
C ILE A 40 -4.54 2.15 15.45
N MET A 41 -3.92 3.20 14.93
CA MET A 41 -3.58 4.39 15.71
C MET A 41 -4.84 5.13 16.17
N LYS A 42 -5.83 5.32 15.29
CA LYS A 42 -7.11 5.93 15.64
C LYS A 42 -7.83 5.12 16.73
N GLU A 43 -7.99 3.81 16.56
CA GLU A 43 -8.64 2.95 17.55
C GLU A 43 -7.84 2.85 18.87
N GLY A 44 -6.52 2.81 18.81
CA GLY A 44 -5.65 2.76 19.98
C GLY A 44 -5.66 4.05 20.81
N MET A 45 -5.91 5.20 20.19
CA MET A 45 -5.96 6.50 20.86
C MET A 45 -7.34 6.86 21.42
N LYS A 46 -8.44 6.30 20.85
CA LYS A 46 -9.82 6.55 21.32
C LYS A 46 -10.01 6.36 22.84
N PRO A 47 -9.56 5.27 23.48
CA PRO A 47 -9.79 5.07 24.92
C PRO A 47 -9.10 6.10 25.82
N GLY A 48 -7.98 6.67 25.36
CA GLY A 48 -7.26 7.73 26.07
C GLY A 48 -7.95 9.09 25.97
N MET A 49 -8.66 9.34 24.87
CA MET A 49 -9.42 10.57 24.64
C MET A 49 -10.78 10.57 25.37
N GLU A 50 -11.42 9.41 25.51
CA GLU A 50 -12.68 9.29 26.25
C GLU A 50 -12.50 9.42 27.78
N GLN A 51 -11.29 9.17 28.29
CA GLN A 51 -10.96 9.26 29.72
C GLN A 51 -10.37 10.61 30.15
N SER A 52 -9.94 11.44 29.21
CA SER A 52 -9.37 12.76 29.53
C SER A 52 -10.48 13.81 29.72
N GLU A 53 -10.48 14.52 30.85
CA GLU A 53 -11.36 15.69 31.07
C GLU A 53 -11.08 16.83 30.07
N ASP A 54 -9.91 16.82 29.40
CA ASP A 54 -9.49 17.71 28.32
C ASP A 54 -9.79 17.12 26.92
N ALA A 55 -11.05 16.74 26.66
CA ALA A 55 -11.45 16.33 25.32
C ALA A 55 -11.11 17.45 24.31
N PRO A 56 -10.38 17.16 23.22
CA PRO A 56 -10.00 18.19 22.27
C PRO A 56 -11.24 18.83 21.65
N THR A 57 -11.22 20.16 21.54
CA THR A 57 -12.23 20.90 20.77
C THR A 57 -12.33 20.36 19.34
N GLU A 58 -13.46 20.54 18.67
CA GLU A 58 -13.70 20.10 17.28
C GLU A 58 -12.51 20.38 16.33
N THR A 59 -11.86 21.54 16.49
CA THR A 59 -10.66 21.91 15.72
C THR A 59 -9.40 21.11 16.10
N GLY A 60 -9.21 20.82 17.39
CA GLY A 60 -8.11 19.98 17.88
C GLY A 60 -8.25 18.51 17.46
N ALA A 61 -9.48 17.99 17.45
CA ALA A 61 -9.77 16.63 16.98
C ALA A 61 -9.41 16.45 15.51
N GLY A 62 -9.75 17.41 14.64
CA GLY A 62 -9.38 17.37 13.22
C GLY A 62 -7.87 17.46 12.97
N LEU A 63 -7.15 18.30 13.72
CA LEU A 63 -5.69 18.40 13.62
C LEU A 63 -4.99 17.11 14.05
N GLN A 64 -5.50 16.45 15.09
CA GLN A 64 -4.99 15.18 15.55
C GLN A 64 -5.24 14.06 14.54
N GLU A 65 -6.42 14.02 13.92
CA GLU A 65 -6.74 13.05 12.88
C GLU A 65 -5.79 13.17 11.67
N LEU A 66 -5.52 14.39 11.22
CA LEU A 66 -4.53 14.66 10.16
C LEU A 66 -3.11 14.24 10.57
N ALA A 67 -2.73 14.47 11.82
CA ALA A 67 -1.41 14.05 12.32
C ALA A 67 -1.27 12.51 12.34
N ILE A 68 -2.32 11.80 12.77
CA ILE A 68 -2.35 10.33 12.76
C ILE A 68 -2.24 9.80 11.33
N GLU A 69 -3.01 10.37 10.39
CA GLU A 69 -2.97 9.97 8.99
C GLU A 69 -1.59 10.18 8.36
N GLN A 70 -0.94 11.32 8.64
CA GLN A 70 0.40 11.58 8.13
C GLN A 70 1.44 10.59 8.70
N VAL A 71 1.40 10.34 10.01
CA VAL A 71 2.32 9.38 10.64
C VAL A 71 2.08 7.98 10.09
N ALA A 72 0.83 7.57 9.93
CA ALA A 72 0.47 6.28 9.39
C ALA A 72 0.91 6.11 7.92
N TYR A 73 0.76 7.15 7.10
CA TYR A 73 1.28 7.17 5.73
C TYR A 73 2.80 7.02 5.69
N ASP A 74 3.53 7.76 6.52
CA ASP A 74 4.98 7.66 6.64
C ASP A 74 5.43 6.26 7.09
N LEU A 75 4.67 5.63 7.99
CA LEU A 75 4.98 4.29 8.51
C LEU A 75 4.69 3.19 7.47
N GLY A 76 3.57 3.28 6.76
CA GLY A 76 3.18 2.34 5.71
C GLY A 76 4.06 2.45 4.46
N SER A 77 4.44 3.67 4.08
CA SER A 77 5.36 3.89 2.94
C SER A 77 6.75 3.30 3.17
N LYS A 78 7.18 3.21 4.45
CA LYS A 78 8.43 2.57 4.88
C LYS A 78 8.34 1.06 5.04
N GLY A 79 7.15 0.46 4.97
CA GLY A 79 6.99 -0.98 5.15
C GLY A 79 7.18 -1.42 6.61
N THR A 80 6.83 -0.57 7.58
CA THR A 80 7.23 -0.74 8.99
C THR A 80 6.69 -2.03 9.63
N LEU A 81 5.54 -2.53 9.17
CA LEU A 81 4.93 -3.76 9.69
C LEU A 81 5.22 -5.00 8.84
N GLY A 82 5.75 -4.85 7.63
CA GLY A 82 6.00 -5.95 6.69
C GLY A 82 4.74 -6.61 6.10
N LEU A 83 3.56 -6.04 6.38
CA LEU A 83 2.29 -6.47 5.82
C LEU A 83 2.23 -6.17 4.32
N ALA A 84 2.75 -5.01 3.91
CA ALA A 84 2.83 -4.62 2.50
C ALA A 84 3.61 -5.67 1.67
N ASP A 85 4.77 -6.12 2.19
CA ASP A 85 5.60 -7.12 1.51
C ASP A 85 4.92 -8.48 1.46
N THR A 86 4.25 -8.87 2.54
CA THR A 86 3.48 -10.13 2.62
C THR A 86 2.35 -10.14 1.58
N LEU A 87 1.57 -9.06 1.53
CA LEU A 87 0.47 -8.91 0.55
C LEU A 87 1.00 -8.90 -0.88
N TYR A 88 2.08 -8.17 -1.14
CA TYR A 88 2.69 -8.13 -2.46
C TYR A 88 3.14 -9.53 -2.93
N GLN A 89 3.79 -10.31 -2.06
CA GLN A 89 4.19 -11.68 -2.36
C GLN A 89 2.98 -12.58 -2.65
N GLN A 90 1.93 -12.49 -1.85
CA GLN A 90 0.70 -13.27 -2.05
C GLN A 90 0.01 -12.92 -3.37
N MET A 91 -0.09 -11.63 -3.70
CA MET A 91 -0.72 -11.15 -4.93
C MET A 91 0.07 -11.57 -6.18
N ARG A 92 1.40 -11.48 -6.14
CA ARG A 92 2.28 -11.99 -7.20
C ARG A 92 2.07 -13.49 -7.44
N ASN A 93 1.97 -14.27 -6.36
CA ASN A 93 1.75 -15.71 -6.45
C ASN A 93 0.35 -16.07 -6.95
N PHE A 94 -0.66 -15.25 -6.64
CA PHE A 94 -2.02 -15.41 -7.14
C PHE A 94 -2.12 -15.09 -8.64
N THR A 95 -1.55 -13.97 -9.08
CA THR A 95 -1.54 -13.58 -10.50
C THR A 95 -0.71 -14.54 -11.36
N GLY A 96 0.37 -15.12 -10.82
CA GLY A 96 1.14 -16.16 -11.49
C GLY A 96 0.31 -17.43 -11.73
N ARG A 97 -0.45 -17.86 -10.71
CA ARG A 97 -1.31 -19.06 -10.79
C ARG A 97 -2.40 -18.97 -11.86
N ASN A 98 -3.01 -17.80 -12.06
CA ASN A 98 -4.09 -17.59 -13.05
C ASN A 98 -3.59 -17.43 -14.50
N ARG A 99 -2.28 -17.41 -14.77
CA ARG A 99 -1.72 -17.38 -16.14
C ARG A 99 -1.42 -18.77 -16.69
N ASP A 100 -1.39 -19.78 -15.82
CA ASP A 100 -1.01 -21.17 -16.15
C ASP A 100 -2.24 -22.10 -16.30
N GLU A 101 -3.47 -21.56 -16.20
CA GLU A 101 -4.76 -22.21 -16.52
C GLU A 101 -5.37 -21.61 -17.79
#